data_AF-A0A0S8AP33-F1
#
_entry.id   AF-A0A0S8AP33-F1
#
_cell.length_a   1.000
_cell.length_b   1.000
_cell.length_c   1.000
_cell.angle_alpha   90.00
_cell.angle_beta   90.00
_cell.angle_gamma   90.00
#
_symmetry.space_group_name_H-M   'P 1'
#
loop_
_entity.id
_entity.type
_entity.pdbx_description
1 polymer ?
#
loop_
_entity_poly.entity_id
_entity_poly.type
_entity_poly.pdbx_seq_one_letter_code
_entity_poly.pdbx_strand_id
1 'polypeptide(L)'
;MSNPAMRGLQLVNVEIRSLILSKGATPKAIRGDFCTEIYPAGDLWYKEQLLIENAQESLPDEIIRFGVIHLLQKIDRAIILGADLPETLLSPAELEVFIDALCKTYGSAV
;
A
#
# COMPACT_ATOMS: atom_id res chain seq x y z
N MET A 1 -10.37 18.28 11.74
CA MET A 1 -9.95 16.90 12.08
C MET A 1 -9.41 16.24 10.83
N SER A 2 -8.21 15.63 10.89
CA SER A 2 -7.62 14.90 9.75
C SER A 2 -8.21 13.48 9.72
N ASN A 3 -8.65 13.02 8.55
CA ASN A 3 -9.13 11.65 8.38
C ASN A 3 -7.96 10.66 8.64
N PRO A 4 -8.05 9.78 9.65
CA PRO A 4 -6.96 8.86 10.01
C PRO A 4 -6.54 7.93 8.87
N ALA A 5 -7.48 7.47 8.05
CA ALA A 5 -7.19 6.62 6.89
C ALA A 5 -6.39 7.40 5.84
N MET A 6 -6.78 8.65 5.55
CA MET A 6 -6.02 9.52 4.63
C MET A 6 -4.62 9.81 5.15
N ARG A 7 -4.46 10.05 6.45
CA ARG A 7 -3.15 10.25 7.07
C ARG A 7 -2.30 8.98 6.98
N GLY A 8 -2.90 7.81 7.19
CA GLY A 8 -2.23 6.52 7.02
C GLY A 8 -1.68 6.32 5.61
N LEU A 9 -2.51 6.57 4.59
CA LEU A 9 -2.11 6.50 3.18
C LEU A 9 -0.97 7.47 2.84
N GLN A 10 -1.04 8.71 3.34
CA GLN A 10 0.04 9.70 3.17
C GLN A 10 1.36 9.26 3.80
N LEU A 11 1.31 8.66 5.00
CA LEU A 11 2.50 8.14 5.68
C LEU A 11 3.13 6.97 4.92
N VAL A 12 2.31 6.02 4.46
CA VAL A 12 2.79 4.89 3.65
C VAL A 12 3.43 5.40 2.35
N ASN A 13 2.86 6.42 1.71
CA ASN A 13 3.45 7.03 0.52
C ASN A 13 4.84 7.63 0.79
N VAL A 14 5.00 8.37 1.88
CA VAL A 14 6.29 8.94 2.29
C VAL A 14 7.32 7.84 2.55
N GLU A 15 6.92 6.75 3.20
CA GLU A 15 7.79 5.62 3.49
C GLU A 15 8.21 4.86 2.23
N ILE A 16 7.29 4.67 1.26
CA ILE A 16 7.62 4.12 -0.05
C ILE A 16 8.65 5.00 -0.76
N ARG A 17 8.49 6.32 -0.75
CA ARG A 17 9.49 7.25 -1.34
C ARG A 17 10.84 7.15 -0.62
N SER A 18 10.82 7.00 0.70
CA SER A 18 12.04 6.78 1.48
C SER A 18 12.73 5.46 1.10
N LEU A 19 11.96 4.39 0.88
CA LEU A 19 12.49 3.11 0.40
C LEU A 19 13.14 3.27 -0.97
N ILE A 20 12.46 3.93 -1.91
CA ILE A 20 12.99 4.21 -3.27
C ILE A 20 14.34 4.94 -3.19
N LEU A 21 14.40 6.01 -2.39
CA LEU A 21 15.64 6.78 -2.18
C LEU A 21 16.75 5.93 -1.57
N SER A 22 16.44 5.08 -0.58
CA SER A 22 17.42 4.19 0.06
C SER A 22 18.04 3.18 -0.91
N LYS A 23 17.37 2.91 -2.02
CA LYS A 23 17.80 1.98 -3.08
C LYS A 23 18.54 2.68 -4.22
N GLY A 24 18.87 3.97 -4.07
CA GLY A 24 19.58 4.77 -5.06
C GLY A 24 18.72 5.24 -6.23
N ALA A 25 17.42 5.01 -6.19
CA ALA A 25 16.46 5.48 -7.19
C ALA A 25 15.87 6.85 -6.81
N THR A 26 15.31 7.56 -7.79
CA THR A 26 14.73 8.89 -7.59
C THR A 26 13.22 8.87 -7.86
N PRO A 27 12.37 9.09 -6.84
CA PRO A 27 10.93 9.22 -7.03
C PRO A 27 10.55 10.65 -7.46
N LYS A 28 9.76 10.77 -8.53
CA LYS A 28 9.17 12.03 -9.01
C LYS A 28 7.66 11.91 -9.08
N ALA A 29 6.96 12.80 -8.38
CA ALA A 29 5.51 12.89 -8.51
C ALA A 29 5.16 13.44 -9.90
N ILE A 30 4.31 12.72 -10.63
CA ILE A 30 3.84 13.12 -11.96
C ILE A 30 2.32 13.28 -11.95
N ARG A 31 1.82 14.08 -12.91
CA ARG A 31 0.39 14.23 -13.16
C ARG A 31 0.08 13.70 -14.54
N GLY A 32 -1.04 13.01 -14.69
CA GLY A 32 -1.49 12.45 -15.96
C GLY A 32 -2.13 11.10 -15.77
N ASP A 33 -2.18 10.34 -16.85
CA ASP A 33 -2.91 9.08 -16.98
C ASP A 33 -2.00 7.97 -17.53
N PHE A 34 -0.74 7.98 -17.13
CA PHE A 34 0.29 7.05 -17.65
C PHE A 34 0.11 5.59 -17.21
N CYS A 35 -0.74 5.33 -16.21
CA CYS A 35 -1.00 4.00 -15.66
C CYS A 35 -2.50 3.64 -15.68
N THR A 36 -3.29 4.24 -16.56
CA THR A 36 -4.76 4.10 -16.63
C THR A 36 -5.26 2.68 -16.83
N GLU A 37 -4.47 1.81 -17.45
CA GLU A 37 -4.85 0.42 -17.73
C GLU A 37 -4.59 -0.54 -16.56
N ILE A 38 -3.91 -0.09 -15.51
CA ILE A 38 -3.42 -0.96 -14.41
C ILE A 38 -4.38 -0.96 -13.20
N TYR A 39 -5.28 0.03 -13.09
CA TYR A 39 -6.15 0.19 -11.93
C TYR A 39 -7.65 0.02 -12.26
N PRO A 40 -8.50 -0.39 -11.30
CA PRO A 40 -9.93 -0.54 -11.53
C PRO A 40 -10.59 0.79 -11.92
N ALA A 41 -11.43 0.77 -12.97
CA ALA A 41 -12.17 1.96 -13.38
C ALA A 41 -13.17 2.40 -12.29
N GLY A 42 -12.87 3.50 -11.59
CA GLY A 42 -13.80 4.11 -10.62
C GLY A 42 -13.15 5.19 -9.75
N ASP A 43 -13.92 6.24 -9.43
CA ASP A 43 -13.47 7.39 -8.63
C ASP A 43 -13.27 7.09 -7.13
N LEU A 44 -13.56 5.86 -6.70
CA LEU A 44 -13.51 5.45 -5.30
C LEU A 44 -12.09 5.09 -4.82
N TRP A 45 -11.14 4.92 -5.74
CA TRP A 45 -9.76 4.58 -5.40
C TRP A 45 -8.89 5.82 -5.24
N TYR A 46 -8.20 5.93 -4.12
CA TYR A 46 -7.13 6.91 -3.97
C TYR A 46 -5.94 6.50 -4.85
N LYS A 47 -5.54 7.40 -5.77
CA LYS A 47 -4.41 7.17 -6.68
C LYS A 47 -3.39 8.30 -6.63
N GLU A 48 -2.12 7.93 -6.71
CA GLU A 48 -1.01 8.85 -6.91
C GLU A 48 -0.01 8.21 -7.87
N GLN A 49 0.55 9.02 -8.79
CA GLN A 49 1.51 8.54 -9.78
C GLN A 49 2.93 8.99 -9.42
N LEU A 50 3.84 8.02 -9.45
CA LEU A 50 5.26 8.20 -9.19
C LEU A 50 6.05 7.65 -10.37
N LEU A 51 6.83 8.51 -11.01
CA LEU A 51 7.91 8.11 -11.90
C LEU A 51 9.12 7.76 -11.05
N ILE A 52 9.69 6.58 -11.24
CA ILE A 52 10.90 6.14 -10.53
C ILE A 52 12.04 6.07 -11.53
N GLU A 53 13.03 6.95 -11.36
CA GLU A 53 14.23 6.98 -12.19
C GLU A 53 15.35 6.17 -11.53
N ASN A 54 16.21 5.55 -12.35
CA ASN A 54 17.34 4.72 -11.90
C ASN A 54 16.89 3.55 -11.00
N ALA A 55 15.72 2.97 -11.29
CA ALA A 55 15.22 1.80 -10.59
C ALA A 55 16.08 0.58 -10.89
N GLN A 56 16.49 -0.14 -9.85
CA GLN A 56 17.01 -1.50 -9.99
C GLN A 56 15.89 -2.45 -10.40
N GLU A 57 16.22 -3.55 -11.07
CA GLU A 57 15.23 -4.52 -11.56
C GLU A 57 14.35 -5.12 -10.46
N SER A 58 14.89 -5.31 -9.25
CA SER A 58 14.15 -5.83 -8.09
C SER A 58 13.27 -4.79 -7.37
N LEU A 59 13.48 -3.50 -7.63
CA LEU A 59 12.87 -2.42 -6.86
C LEU A 59 11.33 -2.42 -6.94
N PRO A 60 10.68 -2.67 -8.09
CA PRO A 60 9.22 -2.74 -8.16
C PRO A 60 8.62 -3.79 -7.21
N ASP A 61 9.17 -5.00 -7.19
CA ASP A 61 8.68 -6.08 -6.32
C ASP A 61 8.88 -5.76 -4.84
N GLU A 62 10.01 -5.12 -4.50
CA GLU A 62 10.27 -4.65 -3.15
C GLU A 62 9.27 -3.58 -2.71
N ILE A 63 8.93 -2.62 -3.58
CA ILE A 63 7.94 -1.59 -3.30
C ILE A 63 6.55 -2.20 -3.09
N ILE A 64 6.13 -3.14 -3.95
CA ILE A 64 4.82 -3.79 -3.84
C ILE A 64 4.74 -4.55 -2.52
N ARG A 65 5.75 -5.39 -2.22
CA ARG A 65 5.81 -6.14 -0.96
C ARG A 65 5.77 -5.23 0.24
N PHE A 66 6.62 -4.19 0.25
CA PHE A 66 6.69 -3.24 1.34
C PHE A 66 5.34 -2.50 1.51
N GLY A 67 4.79 -1.95 0.43
CA GLY A 67 3.56 -1.17 0.47
C GLY A 67 2.36 -1.95 1.01
N VAL A 68 2.15 -3.19 0.55
CA VAL A 68 1.02 -4.03 0.96
C VAL A 68 1.16 -4.46 2.42
N ILE A 69 2.29 -5.09 2.78
CA ILE A 69 2.49 -5.65 4.13
C ILE A 69 2.57 -4.54 5.17
N HIS A 70 3.28 -3.45 4.87
CA HIS A 70 3.46 -2.35 5.82
C HIS A 70 2.16 -1.57 6.05
N LEU A 71 1.29 -1.45 5.03
CA LEU A 71 -0.04 -0.88 5.19
C LEU A 71 -0.89 -1.74 6.14
N LEU A 72 -0.92 -3.06 5.95
CA LEU A 72 -1.64 -3.97 6.85
C LEU A 72 -1.12 -3.89 8.29
N GLN A 73 0.20 -3.89 8.48
CA GLN A 73 0.83 -3.73 9.80
C GLN A 73 0.48 -2.40 10.47
N LYS A 74 0.42 -1.31 9.71
CA LYS A 74 -0.01 -0.02 10.25
C LYS A 74 -1.48 -0.01 10.64
N ILE A 75 -2.34 -0.61 9.82
CA ILE A 75 -3.77 -0.74 10.14
C ILE A 75 -3.92 -1.52 11.43
N ASP A 76 -3.38 -2.74 11.51
CA ASP A 76 -3.43 -3.59 12.70
C ASP A 76 -2.97 -2.86 13.98
N ARG A 77 -1.83 -2.16 13.91
CA ARG A 77 -1.32 -1.36 15.03
C ARG A 77 -2.23 -0.19 15.40
N ALA A 78 -2.82 0.47 14.41
CA ALA A 78 -3.69 1.63 14.63
C ALA A 78 -5.02 1.25 15.29
N ILE A 79 -5.55 0.07 14.97
CA ILE A 79 -6.80 -0.43 15.55
C ILE A 79 -6.60 -1.48 16.65
N ILE A 80 -5.34 -1.76 17.01
CA ILE A 80 -4.93 -2.66 18.11
C ILE A 80 -5.60 -4.04 17.97
N LEU A 81 -5.62 -4.55 16.75
CA LEU A 81 -6.22 -5.84 16.43
C LEU A 81 -5.38 -6.99 16.99
N GLY A 82 -4.05 -6.90 16.88
CA GLY A 82 -3.15 -8.01 17.24
C GLY A 82 -3.33 -9.21 16.32
N ALA A 83 -3.70 -8.97 15.06
CA ALA A 83 -3.91 -9.99 14.05
C ALA A 83 -2.57 -10.62 13.64
N ASP A 84 -2.62 -11.91 13.31
CA ASP A 84 -1.47 -12.60 12.72
C ASP A 84 -1.35 -12.21 11.24
N LEU A 85 -0.43 -11.29 10.95
CA LEU A 85 -0.24 -10.73 9.62
C LEU A 85 0.76 -11.57 8.83
N PRO A 86 0.57 -11.71 7.51
CA PRO A 86 1.50 -12.47 6.68
C PRO A 86 2.89 -11.81 6.66
N GLU A 87 3.94 -12.63 6.81
CA GLU A 87 5.34 -12.18 6.74
C GLU A 87 5.79 -11.91 5.29
N THR A 88 5.10 -12.51 4.32
CA THR A 88 5.40 -12.41 2.89
C THR A 88 4.19 -11.89 2.12
N LEU A 89 4.44 -11.32 0.94
CA LEU A 89 3.38 -10.87 0.06
C LEU A 89 2.58 -12.08 -0.44
N LEU A 90 1.31 -12.15 -0.05
CA LEU A 90 0.34 -13.11 -0.56
C LEU A 90 0.03 -12.82 -2.05
N SER A 91 -0.40 -13.85 -2.78
CA SER A 91 -0.95 -13.62 -4.12
C SER A 91 -2.21 -12.75 -4.02
N PRO A 92 -2.63 -12.05 -5.10
CA PRO A 92 -3.81 -11.20 -5.06
C PRO A 92 -5.08 -11.91 -4.55
N ALA A 93 -5.30 -13.16 -4.97
CA ALA A 93 -6.47 -13.95 -4.55
C ALA A 93 -6.40 -14.34 -3.07
N GLU A 94 -5.22 -14.73 -2.58
CA GLU A 94 -5.03 -15.07 -1.16
C GLU A 94 -5.14 -13.83 -0.27
N LEU A 95 -4.63 -12.69 -0.74
CA LEU A 95 -4.72 -11.42 -0.04
C LEU A 95 -6.18 -10.95 0.09
N GLU A 96 -6.99 -11.10 -0.95
CA GLU A 96 -8.42 -10.80 -0.92
C GLU A 96 -9.14 -11.65 0.13
N VAL A 97 -8.92 -12.97 0.11
CA VAL A 97 -9.49 -13.90 1.10
C VAL A 97 -9.05 -13.54 2.52
N PHE A 98 -7.78 -13.18 2.71
CA PHE A 98 -7.25 -12.76 4.01
C PHE A 98 -7.92 -11.49 4.52
N ILE A 99 -8.03 -10.45 3.70
CA ILE A 99 -8.68 -9.19 4.07
C ILE A 99 -10.17 -9.41 4.37
N ASP A 100 -10.87 -10.22 3.57
CA ASP A 100 -12.27 -10.57 3.82
C ASP A 100 -12.46 -11.32 5.14
N ALA A 101 -11.53 -12.23 5.48
CA ALA A 101 -11.53 -12.89 6.78
C ALA A 101 -11.35 -11.89 7.94
N LEU A 102 -10.40 -10.96 7.83
CA LEU A 102 -10.24 -9.88 8.82
C LEU A 102 -11.53 -9.05 8.96
N CYS A 103 -12.16 -8.67 7.85
CA CYS A 103 -13.41 -7.92 7.85
C CYS A 103 -14.56 -8.70 8.50
N LYS A 104 -14.68 -10.01 8.27
CA LYS A 104 -15.71 -10.84 8.92
C LYS A 104 -15.47 -10.94 10.43
N THR A 105 -14.22 -11.17 10.83
CA THR A 105 -13.86 -11.33 12.24
C THR A 105 -14.00 -10.02 13.03
N TYR A 106 -13.60 -8.89 12.44
CA TYR A 106 -13.45 -7.63 13.17
C TYR A 106 -14.33 -6.49 12.67
N GLY A 107 -14.82 -6.55 11.44
CA GLY A 107 -15.71 -5.54 10.85
C GLY A 107 -17.14 -5.56 11.41
N SER A 108 -17.52 -6.62 12.13
CA SER A 108 -18.81 -6.73 12.82
C SER A 108 -18.79 -6.12 14.23
N ALA A 109 -17.63 -5.67 14.72
CA ALA A 109 -17.48 -5.06 16.03
C ALA A 109 -17.79 -3.55 15.99
N VAL A 110 -19.01 -3.18 15.62
CA VAL A 110 -19.59 -1.84 15.85
C VAL A 110 -21.05 -1.98 16.22
#